data_AF-W2Q4A8-F1
#
_entry.id   AF-W2Q4A8-F1
#
_cell.length_a   1.000
_cell.length_b   1.000
_cell.length_c   1.000
_cell.angle_alpha   90.00
_cell.angle_beta   90.00
_cell.angle_gamma   90.00
#
_symmetry.space_group_name_H-M   'P 1'
#
loop_
_entity.id
_entity.type
_entity.pdbx_description
1 polymer ?
#
loop_
_entity_poly.entity_id
_entity_poly.type
_entity_poly.pdbx_seq_one_letter_code
_entity_poly.pdbx_strand_id
1 'polypeptide(L)'
;MRDGFVLDDKSADYRDRVLEHGKRAEDAVLAYLKKEHGINSRGSSAVLKHLQGIHSAGSLNAMIQRHRRLLQTPVIQDWGYGYTQDVLEEVSK
;
A
#
# COMPACT_ATOMS: atom_id res chain seq x y z
N MET A 1 -10.41 15.61 -2.96
CA MET A 1 -10.11 14.49 -3.87
C MET A 1 -8.77 14.84 -4.50
N ARG A 2 -7.69 14.16 -4.11
CA ARG A 2 -6.37 14.38 -4.74
C ARG A 2 -6.14 13.18 -5.63
N ASP A 3 -5.76 13.49 -6.87
CA ASP A 3 -5.50 12.59 -7.98
C ASP A 3 -4.93 11.24 -7.54
N GLY A 4 -5.49 10.17 -8.10
CA GLY A 4 -4.93 8.84 -7.95
C GLY A 4 -3.48 8.77 -8.46
N PHE A 5 -2.84 7.62 -8.31
CA PHE A 5 -1.52 7.36 -8.87
C PHE A 5 -1.64 7.19 -10.40
N VAL A 6 -1.89 8.29 -11.11
CA VAL A 6 -2.01 8.29 -12.58
C VAL A 6 -0.60 8.27 -13.16
N LEU A 7 -0.16 7.09 -13.56
CA LEU A 7 1.08 6.88 -14.29
C LEU A 7 0.74 6.74 -15.78
N ASP A 8 1.30 7.63 -16.60
CA ASP A 8 1.21 7.51 -18.06
C ASP A 8 2.47 6.82 -18.59
N ASP A 9 2.32 5.57 -19.03
CA ASP A 9 3.41 4.73 -19.56
C ASP A 9 4.12 5.35 -20.78
N LYS A 10 3.42 6.22 -21.51
CA LYS A 10 3.94 6.88 -22.71
C LYS A 10 4.70 8.17 -22.41
N SER A 11 4.66 8.65 -21.17
CA SER A 11 5.32 9.89 -20.78
C SER A 11 6.82 9.69 -20.60
N ALA A 12 7.59 10.66 -21.05
CA ALA A 12 9.04 10.64 -20.91
C ALA A 12 9.50 10.61 -19.44
N ASP A 13 8.68 11.15 -18.52
CA ASP A 13 8.90 11.17 -17.07
C ASP A 13 8.32 9.97 -16.32
N TYR A 14 7.77 8.95 -17.01
CA TYR A 14 7.15 7.78 -16.38
C TYR A 14 8.04 7.14 -15.31
N ARG A 15 9.33 6.91 -15.63
CA ARG A 15 10.29 6.29 -14.71
C ARG A 15 10.54 7.13 -13.46
N ASP A 16 10.65 8.44 -13.63
CA ASP A 16 10.84 9.38 -12.52
C ASP A 16 9.61 9.42 -11.61
N ARG A 17 8.40 9.40 -12.20
CA ARG A 17 7.15 9.32 -11.43
C ARG A 17 7.01 8.01 -10.67
N VAL A 18 7.33 6.88 -11.29
CA VAL A 18 7.35 5.57 -10.61
C VAL A 18 8.31 5.60 -9.43
N LEU A 19 9.50 6.18 -9.60
CA LEU A 19 10.49 6.29 -8.55
C LEU A 19 10.01 7.20 -7.41
N GLU A 20 9.40 8.35 -7.73
CA GLU A 20 8.84 9.27 -6.73
C GLU A 20 7.71 8.60 -5.93
N HIS A 21 6.81 7.91 -6.62
CA HIS A 21 5.70 7.19 -5.99
C HIS A 21 6.22 6.07 -5.09
N GLY A 22 7.23 5.33 -5.54
CA GLY A 22 7.91 4.31 -4.76
C GLY A 22 8.56 4.87 -3.49
N LYS A 23 9.30 5.98 -3.59
CA LYS A 23 9.90 6.65 -2.42
C LYS A 23 8.85 7.15 -1.44
N ARG A 24 7.76 7.71 -1.94
CA ARG A 24 6.66 8.18 -1.10
C ARG A 24 5.96 7.03 -0.38
N ALA A 25 5.79 5.88 -1.05
CA ALA A 25 5.25 4.68 -0.44
C ALA A 25 6.18 4.12 0.65
N GLU A 26 7.49 4.07 0.39
CA GLU A 26 8.50 3.66 1.37
C GLU A 26 8.47 4.56 2.62
N ASP A 27 8.48 5.88 2.44
CA ASP A 27 8.44 6.83 3.56
C ASP A 27 7.16 6.67 4.40
N ALA A 28 6.01 6.46 3.76
CA ALA A 28 4.75 6.22 4.44
C ALA A 28 4.77 4.93 5.28
N VAL A 29 5.38 3.86 4.78
CA VAL A 29 5.56 2.59 5.51
C VAL A 29 6.47 2.79 6.72
N LEU A 30 7.60 3.48 6.55
CA LEU A 30 8.52 3.77 7.65
C LEU A 30 7.87 4.66 8.71
N ALA A 31 7.10 5.66 8.30
CA ALA A 31 6.35 6.53 9.20
C ALA A 31 5.30 5.74 10.01
N TYR A 32 4.57 4.82 9.36
CA TYR A 32 3.62 3.93 10.04
C TYR A 32 4.31 3.04 11.07
N LEU A 33 5.42 2.37 10.69
CA LEU A 33 6.18 1.50 11.60
C LEU A 33 6.73 2.28 12.81
N LYS A 34 7.24 3.48 12.59
CA LYS A 34 7.76 4.33 13.66
C LYS A 34 6.65 4.82 14.58
N LYS A 35 5.55 5.32 14.02
CA LYS A 35 4.49 5.98 14.80
C LYS A 35 3.61 4.98 15.54
N GLU A 36 3.17 3.93 14.86
CA GLU A 36 2.16 3.00 15.39
C GLU A 36 2.81 1.82 16.13
N HIS A 37 4.07 1.47 15.80
CA HIS A 37 4.75 0.29 16.36
C HIS A 37 6.10 0.62 17.03
N GLY A 38 6.54 1.89 17.04
CA GLY A 38 7.81 2.30 17.67
C GLY A 38 9.07 1.76 16.98
N ILE A 39 8.95 1.23 15.76
CA ILE A 39 10.03 0.56 15.04
C ILE A 39 10.81 1.59 14.20
N ASN A 40 12.10 1.77 14.49
CA ASN A 40 12.99 2.68 13.76
C ASN A 40 13.87 1.96 12.71
N SER A 41 13.51 0.74 12.32
CA SER A 41 14.28 -0.06 11.37
C SER A 41 14.18 0.51 9.95
N ARG A 42 15.33 0.65 9.29
CA ARG A 42 15.45 1.16 7.90
C ARG A 42 15.93 0.10 6.91
N GLY A 43 16.28 -1.10 7.38
CA GLY A 43 16.70 -2.20 6.51
C GLY A 43 15.48 -2.88 5.89
N SER A 44 15.48 -3.06 4.57
CA SER A 44 14.37 -3.67 3.82
C SER A 44 13.93 -5.02 4.39
N SER A 45 14.87 -5.92 4.68
CA SER A 45 14.58 -7.24 5.26
C SER A 45 13.97 -7.17 6.67
N ALA A 46 14.37 -6.18 7.47
CA ALA A 46 13.85 -6.01 8.83
C ALA A 46 12.47 -5.36 8.80
N VAL A 47 12.28 -4.34 7.97
CA VAL A 47 10.97 -3.73 7.68
C VAL A 47 9.97 -4.79 7.23
N LEU A 48 10.37 -5.68 6.30
CA LEU A 48 9.53 -6.77 5.83
C LEU A 48 9.11 -7.73 6.96
N LYS A 49 10.06 -8.18 7.80
CA LYS A 49 9.76 -9.05 8.95
C LYS A 49 8.77 -8.40 9.93
N HIS A 50 8.95 -7.11 10.21
CA HIS A 50 8.04 -6.38 11.08
C HIS A 50 6.63 -6.27 10.46
N LEU A 51 6.53 -5.93 9.18
CA LEU A 51 5.25 -5.87 8.47
C LEU A 51 4.55 -7.23 8.45
N GLN A 52 5.28 -8.33 8.24
CA GLN A 52 4.74 -9.69 8.32
C GLN A 52 4.16 -9.97 9.72
N GLY A 53 4.90 -9.65 10.79
CA GLY A 53 4.40 -9.82 12.15
C GLY A 53 3.15 -8.98 12.45
N ILE A 54 3.11 -7.73 11.98
CA ILE A 54 1.96 -6.82 12.15
C ILE A 54 0.74 -7.35 11.36
N HIS A 55 0.96 -7.88 10.15
CA HIS A 55 -0.08 -8.51 9.33
C HIS A 55 -0.66 -9.75 10.03
N SER A 56 0.21 -10.67 10.47
CA SER A 56 -0.20 -11.88 11.22
C SER A 56 -0.92 -11.55 12.54
N ALA A 57 -0.63 -10.41 13.16
CA ALA A 57 -1.35 -9.95 14.34
C ALA A 57 -2.75 -9.37 14.03
N GLY A 58 -3.13 -9.26 12.75
CA GLY A 58 -4.39 -8.69 12.28
C GLY A 58 -4.44 -7.16 12.36
N SER A 59 -3.33 -6.49 12.69
CA SER A 59 -3.30 -5.02 12.87
C SER A 59 -3.52 -4.27 11.55
N LEU A 60 -3.25 -4.92 10.42
CA LEU A 60 -3.53 -4.37 9.09
C LEU A 60 -4.95 -4.67 8.58
N ASN A 61 -5.73 -5.53 9.24
CA ASN A 61 -7.05 -5.94 8.76
C ASN A 61 -8.00 -4.75 8.56
N ALA A 62 -7.99 -3.77 9.49
CA ALA A 62 -8.81 -2.55 9.34
C ALA A 62 -8.44 -1.73 8.09
N MET A 63 -7.15 -1.70 7.74
CA MET A 63 -6.64 -1.01 6.56
C MET A 63 -6.96 -1.79 5.28
N ILE A 64 -6.86 -3.12 5.32
CA ILE A 64 -7.26 -4.04 4.25
C ILE A 64 -8.76 -3.91 3.95
N GLN A 65 -9.61 -3.97 4.97
CA GLN A 65 -11.05 -3.77 4.81
C GLN A 65 -11.38 -2.39 4.24
N ARG A 66 -10.69 -1.34 4.68
CA ARG A 66 -10.86 0.01 4.14
C ARG A 66 -10.45 0.05 2.66
N HIS A 67 -9.35 -0.60 2.29
CA HIS A 67 -8.90 -0.70 0.92
C HIS A 67 -9.93 -1.43 0.05
N ARG A 68 -10.42 -2.59 0.49
CA ARG A 68 -11.47 -3.35 -0.19
C ARG A 68 -12.76 -2.54 -0.38
N ARG A 69 -13.18 -1.75 0.62
CA ARG A 69 -14.32 -0.83 0.48
C ARG A 69 -14.09 0.25 -0.58
N LEU A 70 -12.86 0.76 -0.69
CA LEU A 70 -12.51 1.74 -1.73
C LEU A 70 -12.54 1.11 -3.13
N LEU A 71 -12.06 -0.13 -3.28
CA LEU A 71 -12.15 -0.88 -4.55
C LEU A 71 -13.60 -1.14 -4.99
N GLN A 72 -14.52 -1.32 -4.04
CA GLN A 72 -15.95 -1.52 -4.32
C GLN A 72 -16.70 -0.21 -4.67
N THR A 73 -16.03 0.94 -4.65
CA THR A 73 -16.67 2.23 -4.94
C THR A 73 -16.78 2.45 -6.46
N PRO A 74 -17.98 2.66 -7.02
CA PRO A 74 -18.23 2.73 -8.47
C PRO A 74 -17.60 3.94 -9.18
N VAL A 75 -16.99 4.87 -8.42
CA VAL A 75 -16.25 6.03 -8.96
C VAL A 75 -14.91 5.60 -9.59
N ILE A 76 -14.40 4.42 -9.23
CA ILE A 76 -13.13 3.89 -9.72
C ILE A 76 -13.43 3.01 -10.95
N GLN A 77 -13.74 3.65 -12.09
CA GLN A 77 -14.34 3.01 -13.27
C GLN A 77 -13.34 2.32 -14.23
N ASP A 78 -12.02 2.47 -14.00
CA ASP A 78 -10.97 1.94 -14.90
C ASP A 78 -9.94 1.07 -14.16
N TRP A 79 -10.37 -0.05 -13.58
CA TRP A 79 -9.40 -1.00 -13.04
C TRP A 79 -9.82 -2.41 -13.43
N GLY A 80 -8.99 -3.06 -14.25
CA GLY A 80 -9.25 -4.38 -14.83
C GLY A 80 -9.63 -5.44 -13.80
N TYR A 81 -10.50 -6.37 -14.22
CA TYR A 81 -11.05 -7.54 -13.49
C TYR A 81 -10.67 -7.61 -11.99
N GLY A 82 -11.64 -7.33 -11.11
CA GLY A 82 -11.49 -7.16 -9.67
C GLY A 82 -10.79 -8.29 -8.88
N TYR A 83 -10.52 -9.45 -9.48
CA TYR A 83 -9.67 -10.49 -8.90
C TYR A 83 -8.18 -10.09 -8.82
N THR A 84 -7.71 -9.16 -9.68
CA THR A 84 -6.32 -8.68 -9.66
C THR A 84 -6.05 -7.57 -8.64
N GLN A 85 -7.11 -6.99 -8.05
CA GLN A 85 -7.01 -5.84 -7.15
C GLN A 85 -7.16 -6.23 -5.68
N ASP A 86 -7.90 -7.30 -5.38
CA ASP A 86 -8.05 -7.83 -4.02
C ASP A 86 -6.92 -8.82 -3.70
N VAL A 87 -5.68 -8.35 -3.74
CA VAL A 87 -4.48 -9.16 -3.45
C VAL A 87 -4.15 -9.27 -1.96
N LEU A 88 -4.92 -8.57 -1.10
CA LEU A 88 -4.67 -8.49 0.33
C LEU A 88 -5.66 -9.38 1.08
N GLU A 89 -5.13 -10.36 1.81
CA GLU A 89 -5.92 -11.26 2.66
C GLU A 89 -5.95 -10.77 4.10
N GLU A 90 -7.13 -10.80 4.72
CA GLU A 90 -7.27 -10.58 6.17
C GLU A 90 -6.79 -11.81 6.94
N VAL A 91 -6.16 -11.59 8.09
CA VAL A 91 -5.77 -12.69 8.97
C VAL A 91 -6.91 -13.02 9.91
N SER A 92 -7.40 -14.26 9.83
CA SER A 92 -8.35 -14.84 10.79
C SER A 92 -7.61 -15.21 12.08
N LYS A 93 -8.15 -14.80 13.23
CA LYS A 93 -7.67 -15.22 14.56
C LYS A 93 -8.19 -16.59 14.95
#